data_AF-A0A9E4ARH2-F1
#
_entry.id   AF-A0A9E4ARH2-F1
#
_cell.length_a   1.000
_cell.length_b   1.000
_cell.length_c   1.000
_cell.angle_alpha   90.00
_cell.angle_beta   90.00
_cell.angle_gamma   90.00
#
_symmetry.space_group_name_H-M   'P 1'
#
loop_
_entity.id
_entity.type
_entity.pdbx_description
1 polymer ?
#
loop_
_entity_poly.entity_id
_entity_poly.type
_entity_poly.pdbx_seq_one_letter_code
_entity_poly.pdbx_strand_id
1 'polypeptide(L)' 'MPESEPKCPKCGVEGIERFASKRSKQSSQSKEPWFFIVYCDACGHVHSIMPKHVFAETRTRVVVREPSDD' A
#
# COMPACT_ATOMS: atom_id res chain seq x y z
N MET A 1 -7.61 -23.88 -15.43
CA MET A 1 -8.58 -23.76 -14.33
C MET A 1 -9.26 -22.42 -14.48
N PRO A 2 -10.60 -22.31 -14.45
CA PRO A 2 -11.22 -20.99 -14.47
C PRO A 2 -10.88 -20.27 -13.17
N GLU A 3 -10.29 -19.08 -13.28
CA GLU A 3 -10.11 -18.18 -12.13
C GLU A 3 -11.50 -17.89 -11.55
N SER A 4 -11.73 -18.26 -10.28
CA SER A 4 -12.98 -17.92 -9.60
C SER A 4 -13.02 -16.42 -9.38
N GLU A 5 -14.07 -15.77 -9.85
CA GLU A 5 -14.24 -14.34 -9.63
C GLU A 5 -14.34 -14.03 -8.13
N PRO A 6 -13.70 -12.95 -7.66
CA PRO A 6 -13.73 -12.59 -6.25
C PRO A 6 -15.14 -12.16 -5.84
N LYS A 7 -15.53 -12.55 -4.64
CA LYS A 7 -16.84 -12.24 -4.06
C LYS A 7 -16.70 -11.35 -2.83
N CYS A 8 -17.50 -10.29 -2.75
CA CYS A 8 -17.56 -9.47 -1.54
C CYS A 8 -18.23 -10.26 -0.41
N PRO A 9 -17.60 -10.45 0.76
CA PRO A 9 -18.18 -11.21 1.87
C PRO A 9 -19.34 -10.49 2.55
N LYS A 10 -19.51 -9.17 2.31
CA LYS A 10 -20.56 -8.37 2.94
C LYS A 10 -21.86 -8.34 2.13
N CYS A 11 -21.79 -8.11 0.82
CA CYS A 11 -22.99 -8.01 -0.03
C CYS A 11 -23.13 -9.15 -1.04
N GLY A 12 -22.11 -10.00 -1.18
CA GLY A 12 -22.14 -11.15 -2.10
C GLY A 12 -22.00 -10.80 -3.57
N VAL A 13 -21.69 -9.54 -3.93
CA VAL A 13 -21.43 -9.20 -5.33
C VAL A 13 -20.15 -9.90 -5.81
N GLU A 14 -20.19 -10.41 -7.03
CA GLU A 14 -19.10 -11.13 -7.69
C GLU A 14 -18.50 -10.25 -8.80
N GLY A 15 -17.21 -10.42 -9.06
CA GLY A 15 -16.47 -9.69 -10.10
C GLY A 15 -15.35 -8.82 -9.53
N ILE A 16 -14.17 -8.87 -10.15
CA ILE A 16 -13.00 -8.08 -9.73
C ILE A 16 -13.22 -6.58 -9.92
N GLU A 17 -14.06 -6.19 -10.88
CA GLU A 17 -14.43 -4.80 -11.16
C GLU A 17 -15.19 -4.14 -10.02
N ARG A 18 -15.76 -4.94 -9.10
CA ARG A 18 -16.44 -4.46 -7.90
C ARG A 18 -15.50 -4.07 -6.76
N PHE A 19 -14.20 -4.26 -6.95
CA PHE A 19 -13.18 -3.94 -5.96
C PHE A 19 -12.39 -2.71 -6.42
N ALA A 20 -12.72 -1.56 -5.84
CA ALA A 20 -12.05 -0.31 -6.13
C ALA A 20 -10.91 -0.05 -5.14
N SER A 21 -9.90 0.70 -5.57
CA SER A 21 -8.88 1.25 -4.69
C SER A 21 -8.96 2.78 -4.62
N LYS A 22 -8.73 3.35 -3.44
CA LYS A 22 -8.70 4.80 -3.24
C LYS A 22 -7.46 5.22 -2.48
N ARG A 23 -6.83 6.30 -2.97
CA ARG A 23 -5.64 6.93 -2.38
C ARG A 23 -6.01 7.63 -1.07
N SER A 24 -5.14 7.59 -0.07
CA SER A 24 -5.30 8.40 1.15
C SER A 24 -5.37 9.90 0.82
N LYS A 25 -6.17 10.64 1.59
CA LYS A 25 -6.27 12.11 1.45
C LYS A 25 -4.98 12.80 1.87
N GLN A 26 -4.32 12.28 2.90
CA GLN A 26 -2.99 12.74 3.28
C GLN A 26 -1.97 12.15 2.32
N SER A 27 -0.97 12.95 2.00
CA SER A 27 0.18 12.56 1.19
C SER A 27 1.49 12.86 1.94
N SER A 28 2.57 12.23 1.49
CA SER A 28 3.93 12.60 1.88
C SER A 28 4.28 13.99 1.36
N GLN A 29 5.41 14.54 1.80
CA GLN A 29 5.93 15.81 1.29
C GLN A 29 6.13 15.78 -0.24
N SER A 30 6.38 14.60 -0.81
CA SER A 30 6.51 14.36 -2.25
C SER A 30 5.17 14.18 -2.98
N LYS A 31 4.03 14.51 -2.35
CA LYS A 31 2.66 14.39 -2.88
C LYS A 31 2.19 12.96 -3.19
N GLU A 32 2.87 11.94 -2.68
CA GLU A 32 2.45 10.56 -2.83
C GLU A 32 1.51 10.14 -1.69
N PRO A 33 0.45 9.34 -1.95
CA PRO A 33 -0.44 8.88 -0.90
C PRO A 33 0.29 7.97 0.10
N TRP A 34 -0.03 8.09 1.38
CA TRP A 34 0.50 7.24 2.46
C TRP A 34 0.03 5.79 2.35
N PHE A 35 -1.22 5.58 1.93
CA PHE A 35 -1.79 4.25 1.78
C PHE A 35 -2.92 4.24 0.73
N PHE A 36 -3.27 3.03 0.30
CA PHE A 36 -4.43 2.74 -0.54
C PHE A 36 -5.45 1.93 0.27
N ILE A 37 -6.73 2.28 0.13
CA ILE A 37 -7.83 1.51 0.68
C ILE A 37 -8.44 0.70 -0.46
N VAL A 38 -8.56 -0.62 -0.31
CA VAL A 38 -9.31 -1.48 -1.22
C VAL A 38 -10.69 -1.73 -0.61
N TYR A 39 -11.73 -1.47 -1.38
CA TYR A 39 -13.11 -1.56 -0.91
C TYR A 39 -14.06 -2.04 -2.01
N CYS A 40 -15.18 -2.63 -1.61
CA CYS A 40 -16.26 -2.98 -2.52
C CYS A 40 -17.00 -1.70 -2.95
N ASP A 41 -17.13 -1.47 -4.24
CA ASP A 41 -17.80 -0.29 -4.79
C ASP A 41 -19.34 -0.31 -4.59
N ALA A 42 -19.91 -1.52 -4.50
CA ALA A 42 -21.35 -1.70 -4.33
C ALA A 42 -21.84 -1.46 -2.90
N CYS A 43 -21.06 -1.85 -1.88
CA CYS A 43 -21.49 -1.78 -0.47
C CYS A 43 -20.54 -1.01 0.46
N GLY A 44 -19.38 -0.58 -0.02
CA GLY A 44 -18.39 0.16 0.76
C GLY A 44 -17.59 -0.68 1.75
N HIS A 45 -17.69 -2.02 1.72
CA HIS A 45 -16.90 -2.88 2.61
C HIS A 45 -15.41 -2.72 2.33
N VAL A 46 -14.61 -2.37 3.35
CA VAL A 46 -13.16 -2.24 3.24
C VAL A 46 -12.52 -3.62 3.40
N HIS A 47 -11.78 -4.05 2.38
CA HIS A 47 -11.11 -5.34 2.35
C HIS A 47 -9.68 -5.26 2.89
N SER A 48 -8.94 -4.21 2.55
CA SER A 48 -7.56 -4.04 2.99
C SER A 48 -7.12 -2.60 2.93
N ILE A 49 -6.13 -2.26 3.75
CA ILE A 49 -5.42 -0.98 3.75
C ILE A 49 -3.95 -1.31 3.45
N MET A 50 -3.49 -0.91 2.27
CA MET A 50 -2.13 -1.17 1.81
C MET A 50 -1.28 0.09 2.00
N PRO A 51 -0.33 0.11 2.94
CA PRO A 51 0.61 1.22 3.03
C PRO A 51 1.46 1.27 1.76
N LYS A 52 1.82 2.47 1.31
CA LYS A 52 2.88 2.60 0.32
C LYS A 52 4.15 2.02 0.96
N HIS A 53 4.82 1.07 0.29
CA HIS A 53 6.19 0.70 0.65
C HIS A 53 7.07 1.95 0.59
N VAL A 54 7.30 2.59 1.72
CA VAL A 54 8.44 3.46 1.92
C VAL A 54 9.60 2.54 2.18
N PHE A 55 10.38 2.22 1.13
CA PHE A 55 11.76 1.84 1.36
C PHE A 55 12.35 2.98 2.19
N ALA A 56 12.55 2.75 3.48
CA ALA A 56 13.38 3.64 4.26
C ALA A 56 14.70 3.65 3.49
N GLU A 57 15.06 4.80 2.90
CA GLU A 57 16.40 5.03 2.43
C GLU A 57 17.27 4.93 3.68
N THR A 58 17.73 3.72 4.01
CA THR A 58 18.72 3.51 5.02
C THR A 58 19.98 4.13 4.45
N ARG A 59 20.13 5.45 4.65
CA ARG A 59 21.37 6.17 4.35
C ARG A 59 22.41 5.67 5.34
N THR A 60 23.00 4.52 5.03
CA THR A 60 24.16 4.00 5.73
C THR A 60 25.27 5.03 5.59
N ARG A 61 25.46 5.87 6.61
CA ARG A 61 26.64 6.72 6.72
C ARG A 61 27.80 5.82 7.13
N VAL A 62 28.63 5.44 6.15
CA VAL A 62 29.93 4.84 6.44
C VAL A 62 30.81 5.97 6.97
N VAL A 63 31.07 5.96 8.29
CA VAL A 63 32.08 6.82 8.90
C VAL A 63 33.42 6.09 8.75
N VAL A 64 34.24 6.52 7.80
CA VAL A 64 35.63 6.05 7.69
C VAL A 64 36.40 6.68 8.86
N ARG A 65 36.88 5.86 9.79
CA ARG A 65 37.84 6.30 10.81
C ARG A 65 39.23 6.01 10.26
N GLU A 66 40.00 7.06 10.00
CA GLU A 66 41.42 6.94 9.68
C GLU A 66 42.15 6.43 10.94
N PRO A 67 42.99 5.38 10.84
CA PRO A 67 43.84 4.98 11.95
C PRO A 67 44.94 6.03 12.15
N SER A 68 45.07 6.53 13.37
CA SER A 68 46.20 7.36 13.78
C SER A 68 47.46 6.50 13.88
N ASP A 69 48.49 6.92 13.15
CA ASP A 69 49.86 6.40 13.17
C ASP A 69 50.58 6.99 14.41
N ASP A 70 50.97 6.14 15.36
CA ASP A 70 51.94 6.43 16.43
C ASP A 70 52.88 5.21 16.60
#